data_AF-A0A9P6E6H8-F1
#
_entry.id   AF-A0A9P6E6H8-F1
#
_cell.length_a   1.000
_cell.length_b   1.000
_cell.length_c   1.000
_cell.angle_alpha   90.00
_cell.angle_beta   90.00
_cell.angle_gamma   90.00
#
_symmetry.space_group_name_H-M   'P 1'
#
loop_
_entity.id
_entity.type
_entity.pdbx_description
1 polymer ?
#
loop_
_entity_poly.entity_id
_entity_poly.type
_entity_poly.pdbx_seq_one_letter_code
_entity_poly.pdbx_strand_id
1 'polypeptide(L)'
;MTTKINGPWILFQHGSDPQKHHYQDQENNLAYKLEEFTQKDDPNRVIRLARDVQWAQQRPTAMGPDNSYFYLGPENNIGYLIYGSTSTRIPMSSMLRGGKKEGSVSRYWKGQNGSQYKWKVTPTRMECLDNGRTLALWEVNSSESDHYSKLTLYPKAIPLITEVLTTLILNQMALKLEWYPLDQDSPA
;
A
#
# COMPACT_ATOMS: atom_id res chain seq x y z
N MET A 1 -30.10 4.17 -16.20
CA MET A 1 -28.75 4.47 -16.72
C MET A 1 -27.81 3.39 -16.23
N THR A 2 -27.42 2.48 -17.12
CA THR A 2 -26.56 1.33 -16.82
C THR A 2 -25.12 1.83 -16.73
N THR A 3 -24.57 1.93 -15.53
CA THR A 3 -23.17 2.26 -15.30
C THR A 3 -22.32 1.22 -16.01
N LYS A 4 -21.53 1.66 -17.00
CA LYS A 4 -20.48 0.84 -17.63
C LYS A 4 -19.67 0.17 -16.53
N ILE A 5 -19.44 -1.13 -16.67
CA ILE A 5 -18.46 -1.84 -15.84
C ILE A 5 -17.12 -1.21 -16.16
N ASN A 6 -16.67 -0.29 -15.30
CA ASN A 6 -15.37 0.36 -15.43
C ASN A 6 -14.30 -0.73 -15.34
N GLY A 7 -13.44 -0.80 -16.35
CA GLY A 7 -12.28 -1.69 -16.35
C GLY A 7 -11.34 -1.41 -15.17
N PRO A 8 -10.27 -2.20 -15.03
CA PRO A 8 -9.29 -1.94 -13.98
C PRO A 8 -8.68 -0.55 -14.14
N TRP A 9 -8.37 0.09 -13.01
CA TRP A 9 -7.58 1.33 -12.99
C TRP A 9 -6.10 0.97 -12.98
N ILE A 10 -5.29 1.75 -13.71
CA ILE A 10 -3.85 1.56 -13.77
C ILE A 10 -3.17 2.79 -13.19
N LEU A 11 -2.25 2.56 -12.26
CA LEU A 11 -1.35 3.55 -11.70
C LEU A 11 0.11 3.14 -11.97
N PHE A 12 0.94 4.09 -12.35
CA PHE A 12 2.36 3.91 -12.60
C PHE A 12 3.18 4.50 -11.47
N GLN A 13 4.07 3.69 -10.87
CA GLN A 13 4.95 4.13 -9.80
C GLN A 13 6.21 4.77 -10.38
N HIS A 14 6.54 5.97 -9.92
CA HIS A 14 7.80 6.65 -10.22
C HIS A 14 8.67 6.73 -8.97
N GLY A 15 9.85 6.13 -9.06
CA GLY A 15 10.79 5.95 -7.95
C GLY A 15 10.67 4.56 -7.32
N SER A 16 11.82 3.98 -6.96
CA SER A 16 11.92 2.63 -6.37
C SER A 16 12.00 2.62 -4.85
N ASP A 17 12.23 3.79 -4.22
CA ASP A 17 12.31 3.91 -2.77
C ASP A 17 10.90 3.77 -2.15
N PRO A 18 10.62 2.74 -1.34
CA PRO A 18 9.32 2.54 -0.73
C PRO A 18 8.96 3.59 0.32
N GLN A 19 9.87 4.50 0.67
CA GLN A 19 9.62 5.64 1.56
C GLN A 19 9.43 6.96 0.79
N LYS A 20 9.77 7.00 -0.50
CA LYS A 20 9.70 8.20 -1.34
C LYS A 20 9.49 7.86 -2.81
N HIS A 21 8.23 7.90 -3.23
CA HIS A 21 7.82 7.72 -4.63
C HIS A 21 6.44 8.33 -4.83
N HIS A 22 5.94 8.28 -6.06
CA HIS A 22 4.57 8.69 -6.36
C HIS A 22 3.95 7.80 -7.42
N TYR A 23 2.63 7.89 -7.55
CA TYR A 23 1.83 7.19 -8.54
C TYR A 23 1.15 8.18 -9.47
N GLN A 24 1.22 7.94 -10.77
CA GLN A 24 0.46 8.65 -11.79
C GLN A 24 -0.57 7.73 -12.43
N ASP A 25 -1.67 8.26 -12.93
CA ASP A 25 -2.61 7.50 -13.76
C ASP A 25 -2.14 7.45 -15.24
N GLN A 26 -2.98 6.87 -16.11
CA GLN A 26 -2.69 6.76 -17.54
C GLN A 26 -2.72 8.09 -18.30
N GLU A 27 -3.21 9.15 -17.68
CA GLU A 27 -3.28 10.51 -18.23
C GLU A 27 -2.16 11.40 -17.64
N ASN A 28 -1.18 10.80 -16.93
CA ASN A 28 -0.09 11.45 -16.23
C ASN A 28 -0.53 12.38 -15.08
N ASN A 29 -1.77 12.26 -14.59
CA ASN A 29 -2.19 12.98 -13.40
C ASN A 29 -1.60 12.31 -12.16
N LEU A 30 -1.02 13.11 -11.26
CA LEU A 30 -0.58 12.62 -9.95
C LEU A 30 -1.78 12.04 -9.19
N ALA A 31 -1.71 10.77 -8.81
CA ALA A 31 -2.76 10.08 -8.07
C ALA A 31 -2.46 10.05 -6.57
N TYR A 32 -1.25 9.61 -6.23
CA TYR A 32 -0.77 9.49 -4.86
C TYR A 32 0.68 9.87 -4.77
N LYS A 33 1.09 10.45 -3.63
CA LYS A 33 2.47 10.78 -3.35
C LYS A 33 2.86 10.29 -1.97
N LEU A 34 4.06 9.71 -1.88
CA LEU A 34 4.68 9.31 -0.64
C LEU A 34 5.79 10.31 -0.31
N GLU A 35 5.70 10.96 0.85
CA GLU A 35 6.68 11.96 1.27
C GLU A 35 6.90 11.95 2.78
N GLU A 36 8.10 12.38 3.19
CA GLU A 36 8.44 12.56 4.60
C GLU A 36 7.72 13.80 5.15
N PHE A 37 7.04 13.63 6.27
CA PHE A 37 6.24 14.66 6.93
C PHE A 37 6.92 15.23 8.19
N THR A 38 7.97 14.56 8.69
CA THR A 38 8.78 15.01 9.83
C THR A 38 9.83 16.03 9.44
N GLN A 39 10.29 16.80 10.43
CA GLN A 39 11.44 17.68 10.26
C GLN A 39 12.71 16.84 10.09
N LYS A 40 13.67 17.40 9.36
CA LYS A 40 15.03 16.85 9.28
C LYS A 40 15.56 16.73 10.71
N ASP A 41 16.03 15.53 11.09
CA ASP A 41 16.58 15.16 12.41
C ASP A 41 15.59 14.66 13.49
N ASP A 42 14.30 14.45 13.17
CA ASP A 42 13.39 13.74 14.08
C ASP A 42 13.69 12.22 14.08
N PRO A 43 13.98 11.59 15.25
CA PRO A 43 14.23 10.15 15.33
C PRO A 43 13.00 9.30 14.97
N ASN A 44 11.79 9.85 15.07
CA ASN A 44 10.53 9.16 14.78
C ASN A 44 9.96 9.65 13.44
N ARG A 45 10.55 9.17 12.35
CA ARG A 45 10.16 9.58 11.00
C ARG A 45 8.70 9.26 10.72
N VAL A 46 7.99 10.25 10.15
CA VAL A 46 6.62 10.06 9.67
C VAL A 46 6.61 10.15 8.17
N ILE A 47 6.14 9.10 7.51
CA ILE A 47 5.91 9.10 6.07
C ILE A 47 4.41 9.28 5.82
N ARG A 48 4.05 10.16 4.89
CA ARG A 48 2.67 10.41 4.49
C ARG A 48 2.45 9.88 3.08
N LEU A 49 1.48 8.99 2.93
CA LEU A 49 0.83 8.72 1.65
C LEU A 49 -0.34 9.68 1.51
N ALA A 50 -0.29 10.56 0.52
CA ALA A 50 -1.33 11.53 0.24
C ALA A 50 -1.97 11.26 -1.12
N ARG A 51 -3.29 11.22 -1.16
CA ARG A 51 -4.09 11.25 -2.39
C ARG A 51 -4.12 12.66 -2.95
N ASP A 52 -3.89 12.81 -4.23
CA ASP A 52 -3.99 14.12 -4.89
C ASP A 52 -5.45 14.58 -4.97
N VAL A 53 -5.67 15.86 -4.65
CA VAL A 53 -7.01 16.45 -4.56
C VAL A 53 -7.65 16.59 -5.93
N GLN A 54 -6.90 17.03 -6.95
CA GLN A 54 -7.43 17.22 -8.30
C GLN A 54 -7.80 15.87 -8.92
N TRP A 55 -6.94 14.88 -8.72
CA TRP A 55 -7.17 13.51 -9.15
C TRP A 55 -8.40 12.89 -8.48
N ALA A 56 -8.58 13.10 -7.17
CA ALA A 56 -9.74 12.61 -6.43
C ALA A 56 -11.06 13.23 -6.90
N GLN A 57 -11.05 14.53 -7.23
CA GLN A 57 -12.24 15.23 -7.75
C GLN A 57 -12.72 14.64 -9.09
N GLN A 58 -11.79 14.19 -9.93
CA GLN A 58 -12.11 13.55 -11.21
C GLN A 58 -12.56 12.09 -11.04
N ARG A 59 -12.33 11.48 -9.87
CA ARG A 59 -12.56 10.06 -9.60
C ARG A 59 -13.36 9.84 -8.32
N PRO A 60 -14.66 10.21 -8.30
CA PRO A 60 -15.50 10.15 -7.09
C PRO A 60 -15.70 8.74 -6.54
N THR A 61 -15.44 7.68 -7.31
CA THR A 61 -15.49 6.30 -6.83
C THR A 61 -14.28 5.90 -6.00
N ALA A 62 -13.18 6.65 -6.07
CA ALA A 62 -12.04 6.48 -5.18
C ALA A 62 -12.48 6.90 -3.77
N MET A 63 -12.72 5.94 -2.90
CA MET A 63 -13.13 6.19 -1.52
C MET A 63 -11.97 5.95 -0.55
N GLY A 64 -12.25 6.14 0.73
CA GLY A 64 -11.27 6.01 1.80
C GLY A 64 -10.64 7.34 2.19
N PRO A 65 -9.73 7.32 3.17
CA PRO A 65 -9.05 8.50 3.67
C PRO A 65 -8.15 9.10 2.60
N ASP A 66 -8.03 10.43 2.58
CA ASP A 66 -7.10 11.12 1.68
C ASP A 66 -5.64 10.87 2.04
N ASN A 67 -5.37 10.58 3.32
CA ASN A 67 -4.02 10.43 3.83
C ASN A 67 -3.87 9.13 4.64
N SER A 68 -2.71 8.50 4.53
CA SER A 68 -2.22 7.52 5.51
C SER A 68 -0.87 7.98 6.04
N TYR A 69 -0.68 7.87 7.34
CA TYR A 69 0.55 8.23 8.02
C TYR A 69 1.20 6.99 8.58
N PHE A 70 2.47 6.79 8.22
CA PHE A 70 3.32 5.71 8.71
C PHE A 70 4.26 6.32 9.75
N TYR A 71 3.99 6.06 11.02
CA TYR A 71 4.86 6.46 12.12
C TYR A 71 5.89 5.36 12.35
N LEU A 72 7.13 5.61 11.90
CA LEU A 72 8.24 4.70 12.11
C LEU A 72 8.82 4.88 13.51
N GLY A 73 9.32 3.78 14.07
CA GLY A 73 10.16 3.84 15.26
C GLY A 73 11.59 4.27 14.93
N PRO A 74 12.45 4.36 15.97
CA PRO A 74 13.87 4.62 15.80
C PRO A 74 14.50 3.69 14.77
N GLU A 75 15.44 4.22 13.97
CA GLU A 75 16.17 3.47 12.93
C GLU A 75 15.27 2.85 11.84
N ASN A 76 14.10 3.46 11.58
CA ASN A 76 13.08 2.91 10.68
C ASN A 76 12.53 1.56 11.15
N ASN A 77 12.47 1.32 12.46
CA ASN A 77 11.77 0.14 12.99
C ASN A 77 10.27 0.24 12.76
N ILE A 78 9.63 -0.94 12.71
CA ILE A 78 8.20 -1.06 12.52
C ILE A 78 7.43 -0.35 13.64
N GLY A 79 6.49 0.51 13.26
CA GLY A 79 5.67 1.27 14.20
C GLY A 79 4.18 1.07 13.97
N TYR A 80 3.45 2.17 13.82
CA TYR A 80 2.00 2.16 13.63
C TYR A 80 1.55 3.08 12.50
N LEU A 81 0.39 2.79 11.93
CA LEU A 81 -0.23 3.62 10.91
C LEU A 81 -1.49 4.30 11.47
N ILE A 82 -1.79 5.48 10.92
CA ILE A 82 -3.03 6.23 11.13
C ILE A 82 -3.63 6.56 9.77
N TYR A 83 -4.93 6.39 9.64
CA TYR A 83 -5.69 6.77 8.46
C TYR A 83 -6.40 8.12 8.67
N GLY A 84 -6.25 9.04 7.73
CA GLY A 84 -6.88 10.36 7.75
C GLY A 84 -6.62 11.11 9.06
N SER A 85 -7.68 11.66 9.63
CA SER A 85 -7.68 12.37 10.91
C SER A 85 -8.11 11.49 12.10
N THR A 86 -8.12 10.16 11.94
CA THR A 86 -8.53 9.26 13.03
C THR A 86 -7.47 9.21 14.13
N SER A 87 -7.89 8.94 15.37
CA SER A 87 -6.97 8.72 16.50
C SER A 87 -6.54 7.25 16.65
N THR A 88 -7.09 6.36 15.83
CA THR A 88 -6.85 4.92 15.92
C THR A 88 -5.45 4.59 15.40
N ARG A 89 -4.57 4.19 16.31
CA ARG A 89 -3.24 3.68 15.99
C ARG A 89 -3.33 2.20 15.65
N ILE A 90 -3.00 1.86 14.41
CA ILE A 90 -3.01 0.48 13.93
C ILE A 90 -1.55 -0.01 13.88
N PRO A 91 -1.17 -1.05 14.64
CA PRO A 91 0.19 -1.59 14.56
C PRO A 91 0.49 -2.04 13.12
N MET A 92 1.59 -1.58 12.53
CA MET A 92 1.96 -1.98 11.17
C MET A 92 2.19 -3.49 11.08
N SER A 93 2.70 -4.11 12.15
CA SER A 93 2.86 -5.57 12.27
C SER A 93 1.55 -6.32 12.05
N SER A 94 0.41 -5.74 12.45
CA SER A 94 -0.92 -6.33 12.24
C SER A 94 -1.36 -6.35 10.77
N MET A 95 -0.73 -5.56 9.90
CA MET A 95 -0.97 -5.53 8.45
C MET A 95 0.04 -6.38 7.67
N LEU A 96 1.04 -6.95 8.35
CA LEU A 96 2.09 -7.80 7.79
C LEU A 96 2.02 -9.24 8.31
N ARG A 97 0.87 -9.69 8.84
CA ARG A 97 0.75 -11.02 9.46
C ARG A 97 1.05 -12.12 8.43
N GLY A 98 2.01 -12.98 8.73
CA GLY A 98 2.37 -14.12 7.90
C GLY A 98 1.21 -15.11 7.69
N GLY A 99 1.33 -15.93 6.66
CA GLY A 99 0.45 -17.09 6.50
C GLY A 99 0.76 -18.20 7.51
N LYS A 100 -0.18 -19.14 7.66
CA LYS A 100 -0.04 -20.27 8.60
C LYS A 100 1.04 -21.30 8.22
N LYS A 101 1.64 -21.18 7.04
CA LYS A 101 2.65 -22.11 6.53
C LYS A 101 4.02 -21.45 6.63
N GLU A 102 5.01 -22.22 7.04
CA GLU A 102 6.42 -21.86 6.94
C GLU A 102 6.76 -21.45 5.49
N GLY A 103 7.59 -20.42 5.34
CA GLY A 103 7.94 -19.87 4.02
C GLY A 103 6.76 -19.23 3.26
N SER A 104 5.61 -19.00 3.90
CA SER A 104 4.47 -18.39 3.22
C SER A 104 4.81 -16.97 2.75
N VAL A 105 4.63 -16.73 1.45
CA VAL A 105 4.67 -15.39 0.85
C VAL A 105 3.41 -14.57 1.10
N SER A 106 2.43 -15.10 1.85
CA SER A 106 1.18 -14.39 2.13
C SER A 106 1.33 -13.44 3.31
N ARG A 107 0.78 -12.23 3.17
CA ARG A 107 0.68 -11.22 4.23
C ARG A 107 -0.76 -10.77 4.37
N TYR A 108 -1.35 -11.06 5.53
CA TYR A 108 -2.75 -10.81 5.82
C TYR A 108 -2.93 -9.46 6.49
N TRP A 109 -3.99 -8.76 6.09
CA TRP A 109 -4.37 -7.48 6.66
C TRP A 109 -5.89 -7.41 6.81
N LYS A 110 -6.37 -6.52 7.68
CA LYS A 110 -7.79 -6.28 7.94
C LYS A 110 -8.11 -4.86 7.51
N GLY A 111 -9.08 -4.70 6.61
CA GLY A 111 -9.50 -3.38 6.16
C GLY A 111 -10.34 -2.65 7.19
N GLN A 112 -10.55 -1.35 6.98
CA GLN A 112 -11.39 -0.49 7.82
C GLN A 112 -12.85 -0.98 7.86
N ASN A 113 -13.31 -1.66 6.81
CA ASN A 113 -14.62 -2.30 6.74
C ASN A 113 -14.71 -3.63 7.54
N GLY A 114 -13.64 -4.05 8.21
CA GLY A 114 -13.57 -5.29 8.98
C GLY A 114 -13.28 -6.56 8.18
N SER A 115 -13.28 -6.49 6.85
CA SER A 115 -12.97 -7.63 5.97
C SER A 115 -11.50 -7.99 6.03
N GLN A 116 -11.19 -9.26 5.76
CA GLN A 116 -9.82 -9.74 5.67
C GLN A 116 -9.36 -9.84 4.23
N TYR A 117 -8.13 -9.41 3.99
CA TYR A 117 -7.48 -9.40 2.71
C TYR A 117 -6.08 -10.01 2.85
N LYS A 118 -5.45 -10.36 1.73
CA LYS A 118 -4.07 -10.79 1.74
C LYS A 118 -3.30 -10.32 0.52
N TRP A 119 -2.03 -10.02 0.71
CA TRP A 119 -1.05 -9.91 -0.36
C TRP A 119 -0.32 -11.24 -0.50
N LYS A 120 -0.08 -11.71 -1.72
CA LYS A 120 1.04 -12.62 -2.02
C LYS A 120 2.22 -11.75 -2.43
N VAL A 121 3.34 -11.87 -1.73
CA VAL A 121 4.46 -10.93 -1.84
C VAL A 121 5.69 -11.62 -2.43
N THR A 122 6.16 -11.13 -3.57
CA THR A 122 7.50 -11.42 -4.09
C THR A 122 8.23 -10.11 -4.38
N PRO A 123 9.57 -10.13 -4.57
CA PRO A 123 10.34 -8.90 -4.82
C PRO A 123 9.89 -8.12 -6.06
N THR A 124 9.40 -8.82 -7.09
CA THR A 124 9.03 -8.21 -8.38
C THR A 124 7.52 -8.18 -8.64
N ARG A 125 6.72 -8.80 -7.77
CA ARG A 125 5.27 -8.94 -7.96
C ARG A 125 4.53 -9.08 -6.64
N MET A 126 3.48 -8.30 -6.46
CA MET A 126 2.58 -8.43 -5.32
C MET A 126 1.13 -8.51 -5.79
N GLU A 127 0.39 -9.52 -5.31
CA GLU A 127 -1.00 -9.75 -5.68
C GLU A 127 -1.91 -9.65 -4.45
N CYS A 128 -2.80 -8.65 -4.43
CA CYS A 128 -3.79 -8.48 -3.37
C CYS A 128 -5.06 -9.28 -3.70
N LEU A 129 -5.57 -10.02 -2.72
CA LEU A 129 -6.66 -10.97 -2.86
C LEU A 129 -7.75 -10.73 -1.80
N ASP A 130 -9.00 -10.87 -2.24
CA ASP A 130 -10.21 -10.99 -1.42
C ASP A 130 -10.85 -12.35 -1.73
N ASN A 131 -10.81 -13.27 -0.77
CA ASN A 131 -11.40 -14.61 -0.91
C ASN A 131 -10.99 -15.33 -2.22
N GLY A 132 -9.72 -15.20 -2.60
CA GLY A 132 -9.14 -15.80 -3.80
C GLY A 132 -9.33 -14.99 -5.10
N ARG A 133 -10.07 -13.88 -5.08
CA ARG A 133 -10.22 -12.97 -6.22
C ARG A 133 -9.20 -11.84 -6.14
N THR A 134 -8.55 -11.53 -7.26
CA THR A 134 -7.58 -10.44 -7.35
C THR A 134 -8.26 -9.08 -7.22
N LEU A 135 -7.81 -8.30 -6.24
CA LEU A 135 -8.19 -6.91 -6.00
C LEU A 135 -7.18 -5.96 -6.63
N ALA A 136 -5.90 -6.27 -6.49
CA ALA A 136 -4.83 -5.44 -7.02
C ALA A 136 -3.63 -6.29 -7.42
N LEU A 137 -2.88 -5.82 -8.42
CA LEU A 137 -1.66 -6.44 -8.89
C LEU A 137 -0.60 -5.37 -9.08
N TRP A 138 0.49 -5.47 -8.32
CA TRP A 138 1.67 -4.62 -8.45
C TRP A 138 2.80 -5.43 -9.06
N GLU A 139 3.44 -4.90 -10.10
CA GLU A 139 4.50 -5.59 -10.86
C GLU A 139 5.61 -4.61 -11.23
N VAL A 140 6.86 -4.98 -10.95
CA VAL A 140 8.04 -4.23 -11.40
C VAL A 140 8.10 -4.30 -12.92
N ASN A 141 8.31 -3.15 -13.57
CA ASN A 141 8.44 -3.09 -15.02
C ASN A 141 9.84 -3.56 -15.47
N SER A 142 9.99 -3.84 -16.76
CA SER A 142 11.32 -4.03 -17.34
C SER A 142 12.14 -2.74 -17.25
N SER A 143 13.47 -2.87 -17.32
CA SER A 143 14.41 -1.74 -17.28
C SER A 143 14.25 -0.72 -18.41
N GLU A 144 13.47 -1.04 -19.43
CA GLU A 144 13.19 -0.18 -20.59
C GLU A 144 11.95 0.71 -20.39
N SER A 145 11.23 0.57 -19.27
CA SER A 145 10.05 1.40 -18.98
C SER A 145 10.42 2.70 -18.28
N ASP A 146 9.72 3.79 -18.62
CA ASP A 146 9.85 5.11 -17.96
C ASP A 146 9.40 5.11 -16.48
N HIS A 147 8.77 4.02 -16.02
CA HIS A 147 8.16 3.90 -14.71
C HIS A 147 8.73 2.67 -14.00
N TYR A 148 8.95 2.74 -12.69
CA TYR A 148 9.53 1.64 -11.93
C TYR A 148 8.62 0.41 -11.90
N SER A 149 7.32 0.63 -11.71
CA SER A 149 6.34 -0.47 -11.59
C SER A 149 4.95 -0.02 -12.00
N LYS A 150 4.07 -0.99 -12.16
CA LYS A 150 2.66 -0.81 -12.53
C LYS A 150 1.77 -1.44 -11.46
N LEU A 151 0.79 -0.68 -11.00
CA LEU A 151 -0.29 -1.12 -10.12
C LEU A 151 -1.60 -1.16 -10.90
N THR A 152 -2.19 -2.35 -11.03
CA THR A 152 -3.52 -2.58 -11.60
C THR A 152 -4.51 -2.80 -10.47
N LEU A 153 -5.56 -1.98 -10.41
CA LEU A 153 -6.63 -2.01 -9.41
C LEU A 153 -7.91 -2.48 -10.06
N TYR A 154 -8.43 -3.63 -9.64
CA TYR A 154 -9.71 -4.14 -10.11
C TYR A 154 -10.87 -3.38 -9.46
N PRO A 155 -12.09 -3.40 -10.06
CA PRO A 155 -13.18 -2.54 -9.61
C PRO A 155 -13.52 -2.62 -8.11
N LYS A 156 -13.38 -3.80 -7.50
CA LYS A 156 -13.60 -4.00 -6.06
C LYS A 156 -12.54 -3.34 -5.16
N ALA A 157 -11.35 -3.05 -5.68
CA ALA A 157 -10.29 -2.38 -4.93
C ALA A 157 -10.42 -0.86 -4.96
N ILE A 158 -11.16 -0.29 -5.92
CA ILE A 158 -11.29 1.16 -6.09
C ILE A 158 -11.82 1.86 -4.82
N PRO A 159 -12.86 1.35 -4.13
CA PRO A 159 -13.33 1.95 -2.87
C PRO A 159 -12.34 1.81 -1.70
N LEU A 160 -11.33 0.95 -1.84
CA LEU A 160 -10.34 0.61 -0.82
C LEU A 160 -8.93 1.09 -1.22
N ILE A 161 -8.83 1.93 -2.25
CA ILE A 161 -7.57 2.23 -2.93
C ILE A 161 -6.49 2.74 -1.96
N THR A 162 -6.85 3.61 -1.00
CA THR A 162 -5.90 4.11 0.00
C THR A 162 -5.38 2.98 0.88
N GLU A 163 -6.23 2.06 1.33
CA GLU A 163 -5.82 0.91 2.15
C GLU A 163 -4.97 -0.09 1.36
N VAL A 164 -5.33 -0.32 0.08
CA VAL A 164 -4.56 -1.16 -0.85
C VAL A 164 -3.16 -0.57 -1.05
N LEU A 165 -3.04 0.73 -1.35
CA LEU A 165 -1.75 1.39 -1.48
C LEU A 165 -0.97 1.41 -0.16
N THR A 166 -1.64 1.69 0.96
CA THR A 166 -1.02 1.71 2.28
C THR A 166 -0.37 0.36 2.60
N THR A 167 -1.11 -0.72 2.38
CA THR A 167 -0.60 -2.06 2.63
C THR A 167 0.42 -2.50 1.60
N LEU A 168 0.29 -2.13 0.32
CA LEU A 168 1.32 -2.36 -0.70
C LEU A 168 2.65 -1.73 -0.28
N ILE A 169 2.63 -0.43 0.05
CA ILE A 169 3.81 0.33 0.48
C ILE A 169 4.42 -0.30 1.73
N LEU A 170 3.59 -0.71 2.69
CA LEU A 170 4.07 -1.39 3.89
C LEU A 170 4.78 -2.71 3.55
N ASN A 171 4.26 -3.49 2.59
CA ASN A 171 4.91 -4.71 2.15
C ASN A 171 6.25 -4.43 1.44
N GLN A 172 6.35 -3.35 0.66
CA GLN A 172 7.60 -2.91 0.03
C GLN A 172 8.62 -2.42 1.06
N MET A 173 8.19 -1.63 2.05
CA MET A 173 9.04 -1.22 3.19
C MET A 173 9.56 -2.44 3.93
N ALA A 174 8.70 -3.42 4.22
CA ALA A 174 9.10 -4.63 4.93
C ALA A 174 10.12 -5.48 4.15
N LEU A 175 10.06 -5.51 2.81
CA LEU A 175 11.11 -6.12 1.97
C LEU A 175 12.42 -5.33 2.02
N LYS A 176 12.35 -3.99 1.95
CA LYS A 176 13.54 -3.13 1.87
C LYS A 176 14.27 -2.97 3.19
N LEU A 177 13.53 -2.97 4.31
CA LEU A 177 14.01 -2.76 5.68
C LEU A 177 14.06 -4.07 6.48
N GLU A 178 13.82 -5.21 5.81
CA GLU A 178 13.94 -6.55 6.41
C GLU A 178 13.05 -6.77 7.65
N TRP A 179 11.83 -6.20 7.64
CA TRP A 179 10.88 -6.34 8.76
C TRP A 179 10.16 -7.69 8.80
N TYR A 180 10.21 -8.49 7.73
CA TYR A 180 9.63 -9.82 7.80
C TYR A 180 10.51 -10.73 8.63
N PRO A 181 9.99 -11.36 9.69
CA PRO A 181 10.74 -12.41 10.37
C PRO A 181 11.02 -13.54 9.36
N LEU A 182 12.30 -13.93 9.26
CA LEU A 182 12.66 -15.35 9.14
C LEU A 182 12.10 -16.00 10.42
N ASP A 183 11.21 -16.97 10.28
CA ASP A 183 10.48 -17.69 11.33
C ASP A 183 10.87 -17.32 12.77
N GLN A 184 10.02 -16.55 13.44
CA GLN A 184 10.02 -16.53 14.90
C GLN A 184 8.73 -17.17 15.38
N ASP A 185 8.89 -18.42 15.81
CA ASP A 185 8.00 -19.14 16.70
C ASP A 185 7.31 -18.17 17.66
N SER A 186 6.01 -18.01 17.49
CA SER A 186 5.16 -17.50 18.55
C SER A 186 4.32 -18.66 19.06
N PRO A 187 4.63 -19.26 20.23
CA PRO A 187 3.58 -19.87 21.01
C PRO A 187 2.68 -18.76 21.58
N ALA A 188 1.40 -19.13 21.74
CA ALA A 188 0.36 -18.33 22.37
C ALA A 188 0.64 -18.05 23.86
#